data_AF-A0A7C3XZ75-F1
#
_entry.id   AF-A0A7C3XZ75-F1
#
_cell.length_a   1.000
_cell.length_b   1.000
_cell.length_c   1.000
_cell.angle_alpha   90.00
_cell.angle_beta   90.00
_cell.angle_gamma   90.00
#
_symmetry.space_group_name_H-M   'P 1'
#
loop_
_entity.id
_entity.type
_entity.pdbx_description
1 polymer ?
#
loop_
_entity_poly.entity_id
_entity_poly.type
_entity_poly.pdbx_seq_one_letter_code
_entity_poly.pdbx_strand_id
1 'polypeptide(L)'
;MRVDEIGIIAMGSHNERHGSVLPPDTDAKLAAHVALEASKKTGAKFLGVLYTSHELPEIDTGVHQSAEEVVGELRECALRAKRALGIKALVVVNGHGGNDPLREKIVDVGRELGIRIIFNSRLIELEGPHAGTAEASM
;
A
#
# COMPACT_ATOMS: atom_id res chain seq x y z
N MET A 1 -18.90 -13.17 2.42
CA MET A 1 -18.53 -11.89 1.76
C MET A 1 -18.41 -12.17 0.29
N ARG A 2 -19.01 -11.33 -0.56
CA ARG A 2 -18.86 -11.46 -2.01
C ARG A 2 -17.63 -10.69 -2.47
N VAL A 3 -17.06 -11.08 -3.61
CA VAL A 3 -15.81 -10.47 -4.10
C VAL A 3 -15.99 -9.00 -4.48
N ASP A 4 -17.20 -8.59 -4.89
CA ASP A 4 -17.56 -7.19 -5.15
C ASP A 4 -17.55 -6.32 -3.89
N GLU A 5 -17.54 -6.92 -2.70
CA GLU A 5 -17.43 -6.22 -1.41
C GLU A 5 -15.96 -6.10 -0.92
N ILE A 6 -14.99 -6.56 -1.72
CA ILE A 6 -13.56 -6.53 -1.40
C ILE A 6 -12.86 -5.47 -2.25
N GLY A 7 -12.13 -4.58 -1.60
CA GLY A 7 -11.26 -3.60 -2.22
C GLY A 7 -9.79 -4.01 -2.14
N ILE A 8 -9.00 -3.60 -3.12
CA ILE A 8 -7.54 -3.69 -3.11
C ILE A 8 -7.00 -2.28 -3.36
N ILE A 9 -6.11 -1.80 -2.50
CA ILE A 9 -5.44 -0.50 -2.64
C ILE A 9 -3.92 -0.71 -2.56
N ALA A 10 -3.19 0.01 -3.38
CA ALA A 10 -1.73 -0.02 -3.39
C ALA A 10 -1.15 1.07 -2.50
N MET A 11 -0.01 0.78 -1.90
CA MET A 11 0.72 1.66 -1.00
C MET A 11 2.22 1.44 -1.19
N GLY A 12 2.97 2.49 -1.50
CA GLY A 12 4.41 2.45 -1.72
C GLY A 12 4.97 3.87 -1.74
N SER A 13 6.29 4.02 -1.71
CA SER A 13 6.92 5.33 -1.84
C SER A 13 6.89 5.84 -3.28
N HIS A 14 6.55 7.12 -3.44
CA HIS A 14 6.59 7.83 -4.73
C HIS A 14 7.89 8.60 -4.95
N ASN A 15 8.68 8.79 -3.89
CA ASN A 15 9.84 9.69 -3.89
C ASN A 15 10.99 9.12 -3.09
N GLU A 16 11.35 7.86 -3.32
CA GLU A 16 12.45 7.17 -2.66
C GLU A 16 13.59 6.82 -3.63
N ARG A 17 14.83 7.10 -3.22
CA ARG A 17 16.02 6.75 -3.99
C ARG A 17 16.24 5.23 -3.99
N HIS A 18 16.12 4.64 -5.17
CA HIS A 18 16.36 3.22 -5.43
C HIS A 18 17.68 2.99 -6.18
N GLY A 19 18.77 3.52 -5.61
CA GLY A 19 20.09 3.48 -6.25
C GLY A 19 20.14 4.32 -7.54
N SER A 20 20.95 3.88 -8.51
CA SER A 20 21.24 4.65 -9.73
C SER A 20 20.40 4.27 -10.95
N VAL A 21 19.63 3.18 -10.86
CA VAL A 21 18.97 2.55 -12.02
C VAL A 21 17.45 2.61 -11.93
N LEU A 22 16.90 2.53 -10.72
CA LEU A 22 15.46 2.49 -10.52
C LEU A 22 14.88 3.88 -10.27
N PRO A 23 13.69 4.17 -10.82
CA PRO A 23 13.06 5.47 -10.66
C PRO A 23 12.57 5.69 -9.21
N PRO A 24 12.38 6.96 -8.77
CA PRO A 24 12.00 7.23 -7.38
C PRO A 24 10.63 6.69 -6.91
N ASP A 25 9.77 6.32 -7.85
CA ASP A 25 8.41 5.83 -7.62
C ASP A 25 8.29 4.30 -7.80
N THR A 26 9.40 3.58 -7.68
CA THR A 26 9.48 2.12 -7.89
C THR A 26 8.48 1.37 -7.00
N ASP A 27 8.51 1.59 -5.68
CA ASP A 27 7.60 0.97 -4.72
C ASP A 27 6.13 1.18 -5.07
N ALA A 28 5.75 2.43 -5.36
CA ALA A 28 4.39 2.77 -5.72
C ALA A 28 3.95 2.07 -7.01
N LYS A 29 4.83 1.98 -8.02
CA LYS A 29 4.58 1.29 -9.28
C LYS A 29 4.43 -0.22 -9.10
N LEU A 30 5.32 -0.85 -8.35
CA LEU A 30 5.29 -2.29 -8.10
C LEU A 30 4.05 -2.67 -7.28
N ALA A 31 3.76 -1.93 -6.21
CA ALA A 31 2.54 -2.13 -5.42
C ALA A 31 1.28 -1.95 -6.28
N ALA A 32 1.22 -0.91 -7.11
CA ALA A 32 0.10 -0.64 -8.01
C ALA A 32 -0.08 -1.76 -9.05
N HIS A 33 1.02 -2.25 -9.63
CA HIS A 33 0.99 -3.35 -10.58
C HIS A 33 0.42 -4.62 -9.94
N VAL A 34 0.98 -5.04 -8.80
CA VAL A 34 0.53 -6.24 -8.08
C VAL A 34 -0.93 -6.11 -7.64
N ALA A 35 -1.33 -4.96 -7.11
CA ALA A 35 -2.72 -4.71 -6.70
C ALA A 35 -3.70 -4.77 -7.87
N LEU A 36 -3.33 -4.20 -9.01
CA LEU A 36 -4.15 -4.21 -10.22
C LEU A 36 -4.28 -5.63 -10.79
N GLU A 37 -3.19 -6.40 -10.86
CA GLU A 37 -3.22 -7.79 -11.33
C GLU A 37 -4.01 -8.70 -10.38
N ALA A 38 -3.89 -8.50 -9.07
CA ALA A 38 -4.70 -9.21 -8.08
C ALA A 38 -6.20 -8.89 -8.25
N SER A 39 -6.55 -7.63 -8.49
CA SER A 39 -7.92 -7.19 -8.79
C SER A 39 -8.48 -7.90 -10.03
N LYS A 40 -7.73 -7.91 -11.14
CA LYS A 40 -8.13 -8.59 -12.38
C LYS A 40 -8.35 -10.10 -12.19
N LYS A 41 -7.46 -10.77 -11.45
CA LYS A 41 -7.51 -12.23 -11.25
C LYS A 41 -8.62 -12.67 -10.31
N THR A 42 -8.98 -11.83 -9.34
CA THR A 42 -9.95 -12.19 -8.29
C THR A 42 -11.34 -11.62 -8.55
N GLY A 43 -11.45 -10.50 -9.26
CA GLY A 43 -12.68 -9.70 -9.38
C GLY A 43 -12.91 -8.72 -8.23
N ALA A 44 -11.96 -8.60 -7.30
CA ALA A 44 -12.00 -7.56 -6.26
C ALA A 44 -11.81 -6.17 -6.90
N LYS A 45 -12.30 -5.11 -6.25
CA LYS A 45 -12.22 -3.76 -6.82
C LYS A 45 -10.86 -3.13 -6.56
N PHE A 46 -10.13 -2.77 -7.60
CA PHE A 46 -8.98 -1.89 -7.46
C PHE A 46 -9.43 -0.48 -7.09
N LEU A 47 -8.96 0.04 -5.96
CA LEU A 47 -9.38 1.33 -5.40
C LEU A 47 -8.40 2.47 -5.70
N GLY A 48 -7.23 2.16 -6.25
CA GLY A 48 -6.19 3.12 -6.58
C GLY A 48 -4.90 2.90 -5.79
N VAL A 49 -4.10 3.96 -5.73
CA VAL A 49 -2.79 4.01 -5.07
C VAL A 49 -2.85 5.16 -4.08
N LEU A 50 -2.38 4.93 -2.85
CA LEU A 50 -2.16 6.02 -1.89
C LEU A 50 -1.00 6.90 -2.38
N TYR A 51 -1.09 8.20 -2.15
CA TYR A 51 -0.03 9.15 -2.50
C TYR A 51 1.00 9.33 -1.39
N THR A 52 0.69 8.85 -0.19
CA THR A 52 1.54 8.97 0.97
C THR A 52 2.23 7.66 1.35
N SER A 53 3.43 7.79 1.90
CA SER A 53 4.27 6.71 2.41
C SER A 53 5.04 7.19 3.64
N HIS A 54 5.39 6.27 4.54
CA HIS A 54 6.15 6.57 5.75
C HIS A 54 7.55 5.98 5.69
N GLU A 55 8.48 6.57 6.43
CA GLU A 55 9.84 6.07 6.62
C GLU A 55 10.28 6.34 8.07
N LEU A 56 11.19 5.50 8.58
CA LEU A 56 11.77 5.70 9.89
C LEU A 56 12.57 7.01 9.95
N PRO A 57 12.49 7.80 11.04
CA PRO A 57 13.16 9.10 11.13
C PRO A 57 14.68 9.06 10.92
N GLU A 58 15.31 7.91 11.20
CA GLU A 58 16.75 7.73 11.03
C GLU A 58 17.18 7.39 9.58
N ILE A 59 16.21 7.13 8.69
CA ILE A 59 16.44 6.71 7.31
C ILE A 59 16.12 7.88 6.36
N ASP A 60 17.15 8.40 5.70
CA ASP A 60 17.01 9.41 4.64
C ASP A 60 17.18 8.75 3.27
N THR A 61 16.07 8.24 2.73
CA THR A 61 16.00 7.65 1.40
C THR A 61 15.18 8.50 0.43
N GLY A 62 14.42 9.49 0.91
CA GLY A 62 13.43 10.18 0.08
C GLY A 62 12.54 11.18 0.80
N VAL A 63 11.41 11.52 0.16
CA VAL A 63 10.37 12.37 0.74
C VAL A 63 9.23 11.49 1.24
N HIS A 64 9.09 11.41 2.56
CA HIS A 64 8.09 10.60 3.24
C HIS A 64 7.22 11.46 4.16
N GLN A 65 6.00 10.99 4.42
CA GLN A 65 4.99 11.65 5.23
C GLN A 65 4.96 11.07 6.65
N SER A 66 4.34 11.82 7.55
CA SER A 66 4.08 11.34 8.91
C SER A 66 3.15 10.13 8.90
N ALA A 67 3.23 9.31 9.96
CA ALA A 67 2.31 8.20 10.16
C ALA A 67 0.84 8.65 10.15
N GLU A 68 0.57 9.84 10.67
CA GLU A 68 -0.76 10.45 10.78
C GLU A 68 -1.32 10.83 9.41
N GLU A 69 -0.50 11.42 8.53
CA GLU A 69 -0.89 11.72 7.15
C GLU A 69 -1.22 10.46 6.37
N VAL A 70 -0.37 9.43 6.49
CA VAL A 70 -0.54 8.16 5.78
C VAL A 70 -1.80 7.42 6.22
N VAL A 71 -1.99 7.29 7.53
CA VAL A 71 -3.18 6.66 8.10
C VAL A 71 -4.44 7.49 7.80
N GLY A 72 -4.31 8.82 7.76
CA GLY A 72 -5.38 9.75 7.39
C GLY A 72 -5.88 9.52 5.96
N GLU A 73 -4.98 9.50 4.98
CA GLU A 73 -5.33 9.23 3.58
C GLU A 73 -6.02 7.86 3.43
N LEU A 74 -5.44 6.80 4.01
CA LEU A 74 -6.04 5.47 3.97
C LEU A 74 -7.45 5.45 4.56
N ARG A 75 -7.66 6.12 5.70
CA ARG A 75 -8.98 6.21 6.36
C ARG A 75 -10.00 6.87 5.44
N GLU A 76 -9.64 7.96 4.78
CA GLU A 76 -10.53 8.66 3.84
C GLU A 76 -10.88 7.77 2.63
N CYS A 77 -9.88 7.13 2.03
CA CYS A 77 -10.08 6.19 0.92
C CYS A 77 -10.99 5.02 1.32
N ALA A 78 -10.73 4.38 2.46
CA ALA A 78 -11.51 3.25 2.95
C ALA A 78 -12.96 3.64 3.28
N LEU A 79 -13.17 4.80 3.93
CA LEU A 79 -14.50 5.31 4.24
C LEU A 79 -15.29 5.63 2.96
N ARG A 80 -14.64 6.27 1.98
CA ARG A 80 -15.26 6.57 0.68
C ARG A 80 -15.62 5.29 -0.06
N ALA A 81 -14.72 4.31 -0.12
CA ALA A 81 -14.96 3.02 -0.76
C ALA A 81 -16.11 2.25 -0.09
N LYS A 82 -16.18 2.25 1.24
CA LYS A 82 -17.30 1.67 1.99
C LYS A 82 -18.64 2.31 1.60
N ARG A 83 -18.70 3.64 1.61
CA ARG A 83 -19.95 4.39 1.34
C ARG A 83 -20.39 4.31 -0.12
N ALA A 84 -19.46 4.46 -1.05
CA ALA A 84 -19.77 4.56 -2.48
C ALA A 84 -19.88 3.19 -3.17
N LEU A 85 -19.10 2.20 -2.73
CA LEU A 85 -18.96 0.91 -3.40
C LEU A 85 -19.40 -0.28 -2.54
N GLY A 86 -19.78 -0.05 -1.29
CA GLY A 86 -20.20 -1.13 -0.37
C GLY A 86 -19.06 -2.03 0.10
N ILE A 87 -17.81 -1.54 0.08
CA ILE A 87 -16.65 -2.31 0.52
C ILE A 87 -16.74 -2.68 2.01
N LYS A 88 -16.51 -3.95 2.32
CA LYS A 88 -16.49 -4.54 3.67
C LYS A 88 -15.14 -5.11 4.07
N ALA A 89 -14.25 -5.35 3.10
CA ALA A 89 -12.86 -5.71 3.36
C ALA A 89 -11.91 -4.99 2.39
N LEU A 90 -10.72 -4.66 2.87
CA LEU A 90 -9.69 -3.98 2.11
C LEU A 90 -8.37 -4.74 2.24
N VAL A 91 -7.71 -5.01 1.13
CA VAL A 91 -6.33 -5.47 1.09
C VAL A 91 -5.46 -4.26 0.74
N VAL A 92 -4.53 -3.91 1.62
CA VAL A 92 -3.47 -2.93 1.35
C VAL A 92 -2.26 -3.71 0.86
N VAL A 93 -1.87 -3.48 -0.40
CA VAL A 93 -0.66 -4.05 -0.99
C VAL A 93 0.47 -3.06 -0.74
N ASN A 94 1.38 -3.41 0.17
CA ASN A 94 2.52 -2.60 0.54
C ASN A 94 3.75 -2.96 -0.30
N GLY A 95 4.37 -1.97 -0.92
CA GLY A 95 5.63 -2.08 -1.67
C GLY A 95 6.77 -1.28 -1.08
N HIS A 96 6.65 -0.70 0.12
CA HIS A 96 7.71 0.06 0.77
C HIS A 96 7.92 -0.37 2.23
N GLY A 97 9.17 -0.67 2.60
CA GLY A 97 9.53 -1.19 3.93
C GLY A 97 9.19 -0.23 5.07
N GLY A 98 9.41 1.08 4.88
CA GLY A 98 9.14 2.11 5.89
C GLY A 98 7.67 2.22 6.32
N ASN A 99 6.73 1.59 5.59
CA ASN A 99 5.33 1.52 5.96
C ASN A 99 5.01 0.42 6.98
N ASP A 100 5.87 -0.59 7.17
CA ASP A 100 5.59 -1.73 8.05
C ASP A 100 5.24 -1.34 9.51
N PRO A 101 5.88 -0.32 10.13
CA PRO A 101 5.48 0.19 11.45
C PRO A 101 4.03 0.68 11.53
N LEU A 102 3.40 1.02 10.40
CA LEU A 102 2.00 1.49 10.37
C LEU A 102 0.98 0.35 10.40
N ARG A 103 1.41 -0.92 10.28
CA ARG A 103 0.53 -2.09 10.19
C ARG A 103 -0.57 -2.12 11.23
N GLU A 104 -0.23 -1.89 12.51
CA GLU A 104 -1.22 -1.93 13.60
C GLU A 104 -2.21 -0.77 13.50
N LYS A 105 -1.72 0.47 13.30
CA LYS A 105 -2.55 1.66 13.11
C LYS A 105 -3.53 1.50 11.94
N ILE A 106 -3.07 0.91 10.83
CA ILE A 106 -3.89 0.62 9.65
C ILE A 106 -4.98 -0.41 9.94
N VAL A 107 -4.66 -1.48 10.67
CA VAL A 107 -5.66 -2.48 11.08
C VAL A 107 -6.69 -1.87 12.04
N ASP A 108 -6.28 -0.97 12.92
CA ASP A 108 -7.16 -0.26 13.84
C ASP A 108 -8.15 0.66 13.12
N VAL A 109 -7.72 1.37 12.06
CA VAL A 109 -8.65 2.09 11.16
C VAL A 109 -9.72 1.15 10.61
N GLY A 110 -9.36 -0.08 10.27
CA GLY A 110 -10.34 -1.09 9.85
C GLY A 110 -11.41 -1.36 10.92
N ARG A 111 -10.98 -1.53 12.18
CA ARG A 111 -11.89 -1.76 13.31
C ARG A 111 -12.81 -0.57 13.54
N GLU A 112 -12.27 0.65 13.52
CA GLU A 112 -13.03 1.91 13.67
C GLU A 112 -14.10 2.06 12.58
N LEU A 113 -13.74 1.76 11.33
CA LEU A 113 -14.63 1.88 10.19
C LEU A 113 -15.56 0.68 10.02
N GLY A 114 -15.39 -0.40 10.79
CA GLY A 114 -16.11 -1.66 10.60
C GLY A 114 -15.81 -2.30 9.23
N ILE A 115 -14.57 -2.17 8.74
CA ILE A 115 -14.04 -2.77 7.51
C ILE A 115 -12.91 -3.70 7.90
N ARG A 116 -12.89 -4.94 7.38
CA ARG A 116 -11.74 -5.82 7.60
C ARG A 116 -10.55 -5.37 6.75
N ILE A 117 -9.48 -4.87 7.36
CA ILE A 117 -8.25 -4.49 6.63
C ILE A 117 -7.19 -5.58 6.79
N ILE A 118 -6.55 -5.96 5.68
CA ILE A 118 -5.36 -6.82 5.64
C ILE A 118 -4.22 -6.00 5.05
N PHE A 119 -3.14 -5.84 5.81
CA PHE A 119 -1.90 -5.20 5.36
C PHE A 119 -0.93 -6.28 4.87
N ASN A 120 -0.63 -6.28 3.57
CA ASN A 120 0.17 -7.31 2.91
C ASN A 120 1.51 -6.72 2.43
N SER A 121 2.62 -7.19 3.01
CA SER A 121 4.00 -6.80 2.65
C SER A 121 4.72 -7.92 1.89
N ARG A 122 3.98 -8.89 1.33
CA ARG A 122 4.59 -10.06 0.67
C ARG A 122 5.40 -9.67 -0.54
N LEU A 123 5.07 -8.55 -1.18
CA LEU A 123 5.85 -7.97 -2.27
C LEU A 123 7.29 -7.75 -1.80
N ILE A 124 7.48 -6.92 -0.78
CA ILE A 124 8.78 -6.58 -0.16
C ILE A 124 9.57 -7.85 0.25
N GLU A 125 8.89 -8.82 0.88
CA GLU A 125 9.52 -10.09 1.27
C GLU A 125 10.10 -10.88 0.07
N LEU A 126 9.56 -10.68 -1.13
CA LEU A 126 10.01 -11.34 -2.36
C LEU A 126 11.06 -10.51 -3.12
N GLU A 127 11.05 -9.18 -3.01
CA GLU A 127 12.04 -8.30 -3.66
C GLU A 127 13.40 -8.34 -2.95
N GLY A 128 13.41 -8.68 -1.66
CA GLY A 128 14.64 -8.84 -0.90
C GLY A 128 15.24 -7.49 -0.51
N PRO A 129 16.55 -7.25 -0.66
CA PRO A 129 17.17 -6.01 -0.22
C PRO A 129 16.74 -4.81 -1.08
N HIS A 130 16.65 -3.64 -0.45
CA HIS A 130 16.37 -2.35 -1.08
C HIS A 130 17.21 -2.10 -2.33
N ALA A 131 16.57 -1.67 -3.43
CA ALA A 131 17.18 -1.47 -4.75
C ALA A 131 17.90 -2.73 -5.28
N GLY A 132 17.41 -3.90 -4.88
CA GLY A 132 17.97 -5.20 -5.21
C GLY A 132 17.62 -5.68 -6.62
N THR A 133 18.18 -6.82 -7.00
CA THR A 133 17.96 -7.40 -8.33
C THR A 133 16.50 -7.78 -8.57
N ALA A 134 15.74 -8.13 -7.54
CA ALA A 134 14.34 -8.54 -7.73
C ALA A 134 13.40 -7.35 -7.90
N GLU A 135 13.57 -6.23 -7.17
CA GLU A 135 12.88 -4.97 -7.47
C GLU A 135 13.16 -4.53 -8.91
N ALA A 136 14.42 -4.65 -9.36
CA ALA A 136 14.80 -4.28 -10.72
C ALA A 136 14.29 -5.22 -11.82
N SER A 137 13.86 -6.43 -11.48
CA SER A 137 13.45 -7.45 -12.45
C SER A 137 11.94 -7.57 -12.63
N MET A 138 11.15 -6.92 -11.77
CA MET A 138 9.68 -6.94 -11.83
C MET A 138 9.12 -5.88 -12.78
#